data_AF-A0A1V4J7S8-F1
#
_entry.id   AF-A0A1V4J7S8-F1
#
_cell.length_a   1.000
_cell.length_b   1.000
_cell.length_c   1.000
_cell.angle_alpha   90.00
_cell.angle_beta   90.00
_cell.angle_gamma   90.00
#
_symmetry.space_group_name_H-M   'P 1'
#
loop_
_entity.id
_entity.type
_entity.pdbx_description
1 polymer ?
#
loop_
_entity_poly.entity_id
_entity_poly.type
_entity_poly.pdbx_seq_one_letter_code
_entity_poly.pdbx_strand_id
1 'polypeptide(L)'
;MAQQQMSSSQKALMLELKSLQEEPVEGFRITLVDESDLYNWEVAIFGPPNTLYEGGYFKVRPSRRPAVVSGSSRRSLYQPPRHIPGMFVGL
;
A
#
# COMPACT_ATOMS: atom_id res chain seq x y z
N MET A 1 -6.44 0.14 31.12
CA MET A 1 -6.29 -0.44 29.77
C MET A 1 -6.23 0.74 28.80
N ALA A 2 -5.08 0.96 28.14
CA ALA A 2 -4.95 2.07 27.21
C ALA A 2 -5.85 1.78 26.00
N GLN A 3 -6.87 2.61 25.78
CA GLN A 3 -7.64 2.57 24.54
C GLN A 3 -6.67 3.02 23.43
N GLN A 4 -6.20 2.08 22.61
CA GLN A 4 -5.42 2.41 21.43
C GLN A 4 -6.27 3.31 20.55
N GLN A 5 -5.88 4.59 20.46
CA GLN A 5 -6.61 5.61 19.71
C GLN A 5 -6.57 5.24 18.22
N MET A 6 -7.64 4.66 17.68
CA MET A 6 -7.74 4.39 16.25
C MET A 6 -7.70 5.69 15.45
N SER A 7 -6.82 5.76 14.45
CA SER A 7 -6.75 6.89 13.52
C SER A 7 -8.04 6.99 12.70
N SER A 8 -8.36 8.17 12.15
CA SER A 8 -9.52 8.35 11.26
C SER A 8 -9.49 7.39 10.07
N SER A 9 -8.31 7.16 9.50
CA SER A 9 -8.12 6.20 8.40
C SER A 9 -8.39 4.75 8.82
N GLN A 10 -7.98 4.34 10.02
CA GLN A 10 -8.29 3.00 10.55
C GLN A 10 -9.80 2.81 10.77
N LYS A 11 -10.49 3.84 11.28
CA LYS A 11 -11.95 3.80 11.44
C LYS A 11 -12.68 3.63 10.10
N ALA A 12 -12.23 4.35 9.06
CA ALA A 12 -12.79 4.21 7.72
C ALA A 12 -12.59 2.80 7.15
N LEU A 13 -11.37 2.24 7.27
CA LEU A 13 -11.09 0.86 6.83
C LEU A 13 -11.95 -0.18 7.56
N MET A 14 -12.18 0.02 8.86
CA MET A 14 -13.00 -0.89 9.66
C MET A 14 -14.48 -0.86 9.21
N LEU A 15 -15.00 0.31 8.83
CA LEU A 15 -16.35 0.45 8.29
C LEU A 15 -16.47 -0.17 6.88
N GLU A 16 -15.50 0.09 6.00
CA GLU A 16 -15.45 -0.53 4.67
C GLU A 16 -15.39 -2.06 4.77
N LEU A 17 -14.53 -2.59 5.65
CA LEU A 17 -14.42 -4.04 5.88
C LEU A 17 -15.73 -4.63 6.38
N LYS A 18 -16.40 -3.98 7.34
CA LYS A 18 -17.69 -4.43 7.84
C LYS A 18 -18.74 -4.45 6.73
N SER A 19 -18.82 -3.40 5.91
CA SER A 19 -19.76 -3.34 4.79
C SER A 19 -19.53 -4.47 3.79
N LEU A 20 -18.27 -4.80 3.50
CA LEU A 20 -17.90 -5.89 2.59
C LEU A 20 -18.15 -7.28 3.17
N GLN A 21 -18.19 -7.42 4.50
CA GLN A 21 -18.59 -8.65 5.19
C GLN A 21 -20.13 -8.80 5.24
N GLU A 22 -20.86 -7.69 5.39
CA GLU A 22 -22.32 -7.68 5.37
C GLU A 22 -22.87 -7.96 3.97
N GLU A 23 -22.25 -7.39 2.93
CA GLU A 23 -22.59 -7.63 1.52
C GLU A 23 -21.38 -8.24 0.77
N PRO A 24 -21.19 -9.56 0.85
CA PRO A 24 -20.09 -10.22 0.18
C PRO A 24 -20.27 -10.10 -1.34
N VAL A 25 -19.29 -9.47 -2.00
CA VAL A 25 -19.30 -9.32 -3.46
C VAL A 25 -19.02 -10.65 -4.13
N GLU A 26 -19.86 -11.05 -5.08
CA GLU A 26 -19.66 -12.29 -5.83
C GLU A 26 -18.29 -12.29 -6.52
N GLY A 27 -17.56 -13.39 -6.37
CA GLY A 27 -16.23 -13.53 -6.94
C GLY A 27 -15.13 -12.83 -6.13
N PHE A 28 -15.42 -12.15 -5.02
CA PHE A 28 -14.39 -11.57 -4.15
C PHE A 28 -14.37 -12.26 -2.78
N ARG A 29 -13.18 -12.48 -2.23
CA ARG A 29 -12.98 -12.85 -0.83
C ARG A 29 -11.95 -11.94 -0.22
N ILE A 30 -12.28 -11.36 0.92
CA ILE A 30 -11.39 -10.43 1.62
C ILE A 30 -11.04 -11.05 2.95
N THR A 31 -9.75 -11.05 3.26
CA THR A 31 -9.22 -11.60 4.51
C THR A 31 -8.20 -10.63 5.09
N LEU A 32 -8.27 -10.40 6.40
CA LEU A 32 -7.20 -9.69 7.10
C LEU A 32 -6.02 -10.65 7.28
N VAL A 33 -4.82 -10.19 6.95
CA VAL A 33 -3.59 -10.97 7.14
C VAL A 33 -3.20 -10.95 8.61
N ASP A 34 -3.40 -9.81 9.28
CA ASP A 34 -3.14 -9.61 10.70
C ASP A 34 -4.20 -8.67 11.29
N GLU A 35 -4.79 -9.06 12.43
CA GLU A 35 -5.85 -8.27 13.08
C GLU A 35 -5.32 -6.99 13.75
N SER A 36 -4.00 -6.90 13.99
CA SER A 36 -3.34 -5.72 14.56
C SER A 36 -2.96 -4.69 13.49
N ASP A 37 -2.89 -5.07 12.21
CA ASP A 37 -2.58 -4.21 11.07
C ASP A 37 -3.72 -4.17 10.04
N LEU A 38 -4.69 -3.28 10.27
CA LEU A 38 -5.83 -3.03 9.37
C LEU A 38 -5.45 -2.55 7.95
N TYR A 39 -4.17 -2.24 7.69
CA TYR A 39 -3.69 -1.88 6.35
C TYR A 39 -3.22 -3.10 5.54
N ASN A 40 -3.12 -4.28 6.17
CA ASN A 40 -2.64 -5.50 5.55
C ASN A 40 -3.74 -6.55 5.42
N TRP A 41 -4.31 -6.60 4.22
CA TRP A 41 -5.40 -7.46 3.81
C TRP A 41 -5.04 -8.18 2.51
N GLU A 42 -5.61 -9.36 2.34
CA GLU A 42 -5.52 -10.18 1.15
C GLU A 42 -6.90 -10.28 0.52
N VAL A 43 -6.99 -9.85 -0.73
CA VAL A 43 -8.18 -9.92 -1.56
C VAL A 43 -7.97 -11.01 -2.59
N ALA A 44 -8.85 -12.00 -2.60
CA ALA A 44 -8.91 -13.02 -3.63
C ALA A 44 -10.06 -12.72 -4.59
N ILE A 45 -9.79 -12.83 -5.89
CA ILE A 45 -10.75 -12.58 -6.97
C ILE A 45 -10.86 -13.86 -7.78
N PHE A 46 -12.09 -14.36 -7.92
CA PHE A 46 -12.44 -15.42 -8.85
C PHE A 46 -12.75 -14.78 -10.19
N GLY A 47 -12.13 -15.30 -11.24
CA GLY A 47 -12.42 -14.80 -12.58
C GLY A 47 -13.86 -15.14 -12.99
N PRO A 48 -14.61 -14.17 -13.52
CA PRO A 48 -16.01 -14.36 -13.89
C PRO A 48 -16.15 -15.35 -15.05
N PRO A 49 -17.28 -16.07 -15.13
CA PRO A 49 -17.55 -17.00 -16.21
C PRO A 49 -17.66 -16.26 -17.56
N ASN A 50 -17.35 -16.95 -18.65
CA ASN A 50 -17.33 -16.42 -20.01
C ASN A 50 -16.27 -15.32 -20.24
N THR A 51 -15.19 -15.34 -19.47
CA THR A 51 -14.03 -14.47 -19.69
C THR A 51 -12.74 -15.29 -19.78
N LEU A 52 -11.67 -14.70 -20.31
CA LEU A 52 -10.34 -15.34 -20.34
C LEU A 52 -9.77 -15.64 -18.94
N TYR A 53 -10.41 -15.10 -17.89
CA TYR A 53 -10.01 -15.30 -16.50
C TYR A 53 -10.88 -16.34 -15.79
N GLU A 54 -11.88 -16.93 -16.47
CA GLU A 54 -12.79 -17.93 -15.90
C GLU A 54 -12.01 -19.08 -15.23
N GLY A 55 -12.43 -19.45 -14.02
CA GLY A 55 -11.75 -20.46 -13.20
C GLY A 55 -10.41 -19.99 -12.61
N GLY A 56 -9.97 -18.77 -12.90
CA GLY A 56 -8.79 -18.15 -12.32
C GLY A 56 -9.02 -17.70 -10.87
N TYR A 57 -7.95 -17.75 -10.07
CA TYR A 57 -7.94 -17.32 -8.68
C TYR A 57 -6.77 -16.39 -8.43
N PHE A 58 -7.08 -15.10 -8.22
CA PHE A 58 -6.09 -14.03 -8.16
C PHE A 58 -6.03 -13.46 -6.76
N LYS A 59 -4.86 -13.55 -6.11
CA LYS A 59 -4.63 -12.94 -4.80
C LYS A 59 -3.90 -11.62 -4.95
N VAL A 60 -4.44 -10.57 -4.31
CA VAL A 60 -3.87 -9.23 -4.29
C VAL A 60 -3.72 -8.78 -2.85
N ARG A 61 -2.61 -8.12 -2.54
CA ARG A 61 -2.35 -7.51 -1.24
C ARG A 61 -2.31 -5.99 -1.41
N PRO A 62 -3.40 -5.27 -1.11
CA PRO A 62 -3.41 -3.82 -1.18
C PRO A 62 -2.64 -3.27 0.02
N SER A 63 -1.40 -2.82 -0.19
CA SER A 63 -0.66 -2.09 0.83
C SER A 63 -1.20 -0.65 0.93
N ARG A 64 -2.26 -0.46 1.74
CA ARG A 64 -2.87 0.86 2.01
C ARG A 64 -2.14 1.65 3.10
N ARG A 65 -0.88 1.34 3.39
CA ARG A 65 -0.12 2.15 4.35
C ARG A 65 -0.07 3.59 3.84
N PRO A 66 -0.58 4.57 4.59
CA PRO A 66 -0.39 5.96 4.23
C PRO A 66 1.12 6.17 4.16
N ALA A 67 1.62 6.50 2.96
CA ALA A 67 3.00 6.89 2.82
C ALA A 67 3.19 8.05 3.79
N VAL A 68 3.99 7.82 4.84
CA VAL A 68 4.48 8.90 5.67
C VAL A 68 5.34 9.72 4.70
N VAL A 69 4.74 10.76 4.13
CA VAL A 69 5.49 11.81 3.44
C VAL A 69 6.32 12.43 4.53
N SER A 70 7.52 11.86 4.73
CA SER A 70 8.53 12.45 5.58
C SER A 70 8.79 13.82 4.98
N GLY A 71 8.27 14.85 5.66
CA GLY A 71 8.51 16.25 5.36
C GLY A 71 9.96 16.64 5.64
N SER A 72 10.94 15.79 5.35
CA SER A 72 12.34 16.17 5.27
C SER A 72 12.54 16.90 3.94
N SER A 73 12.20 18.19 3.97
CA SER A 73 12.97 19.27 3.34
C SER A 73 13.90 18.77 2.23
N ARG A 74 13.45 18.87 0.97
CA ARG A 74 14.37 18.93 -0.17
C ARG A 74 15.16 20.24 -0.07
N ARG A 75 16.08 20.33 0.89
CA ARG A 75 17.27 21.14 0.68
C ARG A 75 18.07 20.38 -0.36
N SER A 76 17.92 20.84 -1.59
CA SER A 76 18.86 20.62 -2.68
C SER A 76 20.26 20.92 -2.15
N LEU A 77 20.93 19.89 -1.60
CA LEU A 77 22.36 19.96 -1.39
C LEU A 77 22.92 19.84 -2.80
N TYR A 78 23.39 20.96 -3.35
CA TYR A 78 24.34 20.93 -4.45
C TYR A 78 25.43 19.92 -4.08
N GLN A 79 25.46 18.78 -4.78
CA GLN A 79 26.57 17.85 -4.70
C GLN A 79 27.64 18.41 -5.65
N PRO A 80 28.75 19.00 -5.15
CA PRO A 80 29.79 19.48 -6.05
C PRO A 80 30.36 18.27 -6.82
N PRO A 81 30.71 18.44 -8.10
CA PRO A 81 31.31 17.36 -8.86
C PRO A 81 32.58 16.90 -8.15
N ARG A 82 32.66 15.58 -7.91
CA ARG A 82 33.86 14.96 -7.36
C ARG A 82 35.03 15.33 -8.27
N HIS A 83 36.02 16.01 -7.70
CA HIS A 83 37.27 16.31 -8.37
C HIS A 83 37.94 14.98 -8.75
N ILE A 84 37.95 14.67 -10.05
CA ILE A 84 38.77 13.59 -10.60
C ILE A 84 40.14 14.21 -10.88
N PRO A 85 41.20 13.80 -10.17
CA PRO A 85 42.53 14.34 -10.42
C PRO A 85 43.01 13.86 -11.80
N GLY A 86 43.28 14.78 -12.73
CA GLY A 86 43.94 14.42 -14.00
C GLY A 86 43.60 15.25 -15.25
N MET A 87 42.66 16.20 -15.23
CA MET A 87 42.45 17.06 -16.41
C MET A 87 43.24 18.36 -16.31
N PHE A 88 44.30 18.38 -17.13
CA PHE A 88 45.17 19.50 -17.47
C PHE A 88 44.41 20.83 -17.68
N VAL A 89 44.93 21.90 -17.09
CA VAL A 89 44.67 23.29 -17.50
C VAL A 89 45.62 23.58 -18.66
N GLY A 90 45.09 23.92 -19.83
CA GLY A 90 45.84 24.45 -20.97
C GLY A 90 45.32 25.83 -21.32
N LEU A 91 46.21 26.83 -21.14
CA LEU A 91 46.19 28.25 -21.54
C LEU A 91 44.85 28.94 -21.82
#